data_AF-A0A944XQW0-F1
#
_entry.id   AF-A0A944XQW0-F1
#
_cell.length_a   1.000
_cell.length_b   1.000
_cell.length_c   1.000
_cell.angle_alpha   90.00
_cell.angle_beta   90.00
_cell.angle_gamma   90.00
#
_symmetry.space_group_name_H-M   'P 1'
#
loop_
_entity.id
_entity.type
_entity.pdbx_description
1 polymer ?
#
loop_
_entity_poly.entity_id
_entity_poly.type
_entity_poly.pdbx_seq_one_letter_code
_entity_poly.pdbx_strand_id
1 'polypeptide(L)'
;MEENSENNKLSYKIKIPIIILTVITLAVMGALFVKIAFSISSSEKKSNSYQYLQNVGDKLRDKGLHQQAIHQYIEYLEKAKINTASRTMIAHTIGQMYIELSNCQEGLMWLFQAEEEETTYHRVDELKKDIDICLTQINSLQRSNLNTK
;
A
#
# COMPACT_ATOMS: atom_id res chain seq x y z
N MET A 1 41.46 56.92 -4.53
CA MET A 1 40.07 56.44 -4.64
C MET A 1 39.88 55.50 -3.47
N GLU A 2 38.98 55.85 -2.56
CA GLU A 2 38.97 55.50 -1.13
C GLU A 2 38.88 53.99 -0.82
N GLU A 3 39.86 53.49 -0.07
CA GLU A 3 39.69 52.33 0.81
C GLU A 3 38.96 52.80 2.07
N ASN A 4 37.64 52.58 2.14
CA ASN A 4 36.91 52.66 3.41
C ASN A 4 36.96 51.30 4.10
N SER A 5 38.01 51.09 4.89
CA SER A 5 38.13 49.98 5.83
C SER A 5 37.96 50.50 7.26
N GLU A 6 36.71 50.79 7.65
CA GLU A 6 36.35 51.02 9.05
C GLU A 6 36.39 49.69 9.83
N ASN A 7 37.60 49.25 10.17
CA ASN A 7 37.81 48.04 10.96
C ASN A 7 37.59 48.32 12.46
N ASN A 8 36.35 48.11 12.90
CA ASN A 8 36.00 47.33 14.11
C ASN A 8 36.81 47.58 15.40
N LYS A 9 36.76 48.80 15.95
CA LYS A 9 37.29 49.14 17.29
C LYS A 9 36.34 48.75 18.45
N LEU A 10 35.79 47.53 18.43
CA LEU A 10 35.08 46.96 19.57
C LEU A 10 36.05 46.07 20.37
N SER A 11 36.21 46.34 21.66
CA SER A 11 37.10 45.57 22.55
C SER A 11 36.74 44.09 22.54
N TYR A 12 37.75 43.22 22.55
CA TYR A 12 37.58 41.75 22.52
C TYR A 12 36.67 41.23 23.65
N LYS A 13 36.62 41.96 24.78
CA LYS A 13 35.72 41.72 25.91
C LYS A 13 34.22 41.80 25.55
N ILE A 14 33.85 42.52 24.50
CA ILE A 14 32.47 42.69 24.02
C ILE A 14 32.18 41.78 22.81
N LYS A 15 33.20 41.49 21.98
CA LYS A 15 33.04 40.59 20.82
C LYS A 15 32.78 39.13 21.23
N ILE A 16 33.45 38.63 22.27
CA ILE A 16 33.27 37.26 22.77
C ILE A 16 31.81 36.96 23.18
N PRO A 17 31.16 37.74 24.06
CA PRO A 17 29.78 37.44 24.47
C PRO A 17 28.79 37.53 23.31
N ILE A 18 29.02 38.43 22.35
CA ILE A 18 28.18 38.54 21.15
C ILE A 18 28.27 37.25 20.32
N ILE A 19 29.48 36.75 20.06
CA ILE A 19 29.68 35.51 19.29
C ILE A 19 29.01 34.31 19.99
N ILE A 20 29.17 34.19 21.32
CA ILE A 20 28.55 33.12 22.10
C ILE A 20 27.01 33.19 22.01
N LEU A 21 26.44 34.40 22.13
CA LEU A 21 25.00 34.61 22.02
C LEU A 21 24.47 34.24 20.63
N THR A 22 25.22 34.54 19.57
CA THR A 22 24.86 34.15 18.20
C THR A 22 24.87 32.63 18.02
N VAL A 23 25.87 31.93 18.57
CA VAL A 23 25.94 30.46 18.51
C VAL A 23 24.77 29.81 19.26
N ILE A 24 24.40 30.33 20.44
CA ILE A 24 23.25 29.83 21.20
C ILE A 24 21.95 30.01 20.40
N THR A 25 21.77 31.19 19.79
CA THR A 25 20.58 31.49 19.00
C THR A 25 20.46 30.55 17.79
N LEU A 26 21.58 30.28 17.11
CA LEU A 26 21.62 29.32 16.00
C LEU A 26 21.37 27.88 16.45
N ALA A 27 21.86 27.48 17.63
CA ALA A 27 21.60 26.15 18.19
C ALA A 27 20.11 25.94 18.52
N VAL A 28 19.45 26.96 19.09
CA VAL A 28 18.00 26.91 19.38
C VAL A 28 17.18 26.83 18.09
N MET A 29 17.52 27.63 17.07
CA MET A 29 16.87 27.51 15.76
C MET A 29 17.13 26.14 15.11
N GLY A 30 18.37 25.65 15.13
CA GLY A 30 18.73 24.33 14.60
C GLY A 30 17.94 23.19 15.25
N ALA A 31 17.75 23.23 16.57
CA ALA A 31 16.94 22.25 17.29
C ALA A 31 15.45 22.27 16.87
N LEU A 32 14.89 23.46 16.61
CA LEU A 32 13.53 23.60 16.08
C LEU A 32 13.41 23.03 14.66
N PHE A 33 14.40 23.28 13.79
CA PHE A 33 14.43 22.72 12.44
C PHE A 33 14.60 21.20 12.44
N VAL A 34 15.42 20.62 13.32
CA VAL A 34 15.54 19.17 13.49
C VAL A 34 14.21 18.56 13.97
N LYS A 35 13.53 19.20 14.94
CA LYS A 35 12.23 18.71 15.43
C LYS A 35 11.15 18.76 14.34
N ILE A 36 11.15 19.80 13.50
CA ILE A 36 10.23 19.92 12.36
C ILE A 36 10.59 18.90 11.27
N ALA A 37 11.88 18.74 10.93
CA ALA A 37 12.33 17.76 9.94
C ALA A 37 12.01 16.33 10.39
N PHE A 38 12.28 15.95 11.64
CA PHE A 38 11.88 14.66 12.19
C PHE A 38 10.36 14.49 12.29
N SER A 39 9.59 15.56 12.58
CA SER A 39 8.13 15.50 12.58
C SER A 39 7.54 15.28 11.18
N ILE A 40 8.20 15.80 10.13
CA ILE A 40 7.79 15.59 8.73
C ILE A 40 8.29 14.22 8.22
N SER A 41 9.50 13.81 8.59
CA SER A 41 10.07 12.49 8.26
C SER A 41 9.46 11.34 9.07
N SER A 42 8.83 11.60 10.22
CA SER A 42 8.05 10.61 10.98
C SER A 42 6.75 10.19 10.25
N SER A 43 6.50 10.71 9.05
CA SER A 43 5.43 10.25 8.16
C SER A 43 5.68 8.85 7.57
N GLU A 44 6.87 8.26 7.78
CA GLU A 44 7.29 7.00 7.13
C GLU A 44 7.03 5.71 7.93
N LYS A 45 6.13 5.76 8.92
CA LYS A 45 5.41 4.56 9.40
C LYS A 45 3.92 4.86 9.50
N LYS A 46 3.29 5.21 8.38
CA LYS A 46 1.88 4.87 8.20
C LYS A 46 1.79 3.34 8.12
N SER A 47 1.75 2.69 9.29
CA SER A 47 1.11 1.38 9.42
C SER A 47 -0.18 1.48 8.61
N ASN A 48 -0.27 0.72 7.51
CA ASN A 48 -1.44 0.78 6.65
C ASN A 48 -2.62 0.40 7.54
N SER A 49 -3.41 1.39 7.97
CA SER A 49 -4.35 1.29 9.09
C SER A 49 -5.39 0.17 8.91
N TYR A 50 -5.44 -0.39 7.71
CA TYR A 50 -6.35 -1.41 7.24
C TYR A 50 -5.74 -2.81 7.16
N GLN A 51 -4.47 -3.02 7.54
CA GLN A 51 -3.85 -4.36 7.61
C GLN A 51 -4.65 -5.36 8.46
N TYR A 52 -5.41 -4.88 9.45
CA TYR A 52 -6.29 -5.74 10.21
C TYR A 52 -7.35 -6.43 9.33
N LEU A 53 -7.86 -5.77 8.27
CA LEU A 53 -8.84 -6.36 7.35
C LEU A 53 -8.23 -7.54 6.61
N GLN A 54 -6.99 -7.38 6.09
CA GLN A 54 -6.24 -8.48 5.47
C GLN A 54 -6.03 -9.63 6.46
N ASN A 55 -5.57 -9.33 7.68
CA ASN A 55 -5.30 -10.35 8.69
C ASN A 55 -6.57 -11.10 9.14
N VAL A 56 -7.71 -10.41 9.21
CA VAL A 56 -9.01 -11.04 9.51
C VAL A 56 -9.47 -11.87 8.31
N GLY A 57 -9.31 -11.36 7.08
CA GLY A 57 -9.57 -12.10 5.85
C GLY A 57 -8.78 -13.40 5.77
N ASP A 58 -7.48 -13.37 6.05
CA ASP A 58 -6.61 -14.55 6.08
C ASP A 58 -7.12 -15.59 7.10
N LYS A 59 -7.44 -15.16 8.33
CA LYS A 59 -7.99 -16.07 9.35
C LYS A 59 -9.32 -16.69 8.96
N LEU A 60 -10.20 -15.93 8.28
CA LEU A 60 -11.49 -16.43 7.81
C LEU A 60 -11.28 -17.44 6.67
N ARG A 61 -10.42 -17.12 5.71
CA ARG A 61 -10.05 -18.04 4.60
C ARG A 61 -9.51 -19.35 5.14
N ASP A 62 -8.57 -19.29 6.07
CA ASP A 62 -7.94 -20.49 6.66
C ASP A 62 -8.94 -21.35 7.47
N LYS A 63 -10.11 -20.80 7.82
CA LYS A 63 -11.22 -21.51 8.46
C LYS A 63 -12.31 -21.96 7.48
N GLY A 64 -12.14 -21.75 6.18
CA GLY A 64 -13.13 -22.07 5.15
C GLY A 64 -14.32 -21.10 5.11
N LEU A 65 -14.23 -19.96 5.80
CA LEU A 65 -15.26 -18.92 5.85
C LEU A 65 -15.11 -17.96 4.66
N HIS A 66 -15.15 -18.53 3.44
CA HIS A 66 -14.77 -17.85 2.20
C HIS A 66 -15.57 -16.58 1.93
N GLN A 67 -16.89 -16.60 2.12
CA GLN A 67 -17.72 -15.41 1.87
C GLN A 67 -17.37 -14.26 2.82
N GLN A 68 -17.09 -14.55 4.10
CA GLN A 68 -16.67 -13.51 5.05
C GLN A 68 -15.25 -13.02 4.76
N ALA A 69 -14.35 -13.91 4.35
CA ALA A 69 -12.99 -13.56 3.94
C ALA A 69 -12.99 -12.62 2.73
N ILE A 70 -13.79 -12.93 1.70
CA ILE A 70 -13.97 -12.10 0.50
C ILE A 70 -14.38 -10.68 0.90
N HIS A 71 -15.37 -10.54 1.78
CA HIS A 71 -15.83 -9.23 2.24
C HIS A 71 -14.69 -8.39 2.86
N GLN A 72 -13.87 -9.01 3.71
CA GLN A 72 -12.73 -8.35 4.34
C GLN A 72 -11.65 -7.94 3.35
N TYR A 73 -11.32 -8.80 2.37
CA TYR A 73 -10.34 -8.46 1.35
C TYR A 73 -10.83 -7.36 0.40
N ILE A 74 -12.10 -7.34 0.02
CA ILE A 74 -12.67 -6.26 -0.80
C ILE A 74 -12.57 -4.93 -0.04
N GLU A 75 -12.97 -4.92 1.23
CA GLU A 75 -12.86 -3.72 2.07
C GLU A 75 -11.39 -3.28 2.23
N TYR A 76 -10.46 -4.22 2.31
CA TYR A 76 -9.02 -3.93 2.31
C TYR A 76 -8.57 -3.30 0.99
N LEU A 77 -8.97 -3.86 -0.15
CA LEU A 77 -8.62 -3.33 -1.48
C LEU A 77 -9.19 -1.93 -1.75
N GLU A 78 -10.32 -1.59 -1.14
CA GLU A 78 -10.95 -0.26 -1.25
C GLU A 78 -10.28 0.79 -0.38
N LYS A 79 -9.91 0.43 0.86
CA LYS A 79 -9.45 1.40 1.87
C LYS A 79 -7.93 1.54 1.93
N ALA A 80 -7.21 0.45 1.67
CA ALA A 80 -5.78 0.40 1.84
C ALA A 80 -5.05 0.96 0.62
N LYS A 81 -4.01 1.77 0.86
CA LYS A 81 -3.04 2.13 -0.19
C LYS A 81 -2.04 1.00 -0.32
N ILE A 82 -2.23 0.13 -1.31
CA ILE A 82 -1.36 -1.02 -1.58
C ILE A 82 -0.77 -0.92 -2.98
N ASN A 83 0.36 -1.59 -3.19
CA ASN A 83 0.98 -1.67 -4.51
C ASN A 83 0.21 -2.65 -5.42
N THR A 84 0.42 -2.48 -6.72
CA THR A 84 -0.07 -3.32 -7.83
C THR A 84 0.08 -4.80 -7.51
N ALA A 85 1.30 -5.29 -7.23
CA ALA A 85 1.53 -6.71 -6.95
C ALA A 85 0.69 -7.29 -5.79
N SER A 86 0.50 -6.52 -4.71
CA SER A 86 -0.37 -6.93 -3.58
C SER A 86 -1.83 -6.94 -3.98
N ARG A 87 -2.26 -5.96 -4.78
CA ARG A 87 -3.62 -5.89 -5.33
C ARG A 87 -3.91 -7.09 -6.22
N THR A 88 -3.00 -7.42 -7.13
CA THR A 88 -3.06 -8.60 -8.00
C THR A 88 -3.17 -9.89 -7.20
N MET A 89 -2.33 -10.05 -6.17
CA MET A 89 -2.34 -11.26 -5.33
C MET A 89 -3.65 -11.43 -4.57
N ILE A 90 -4.19 -10.34 -4.00
CA ILE A 90 -5.46 -10.39 -3.26
C ILE A 90 -6.62 -10.61 -4.22
N ALA A 91 -6.63 -9.98 -5.40
CA ALA A 91 -7.64 -10.23 -6.43
C ALA A 91 -7.66 -11.70 -6.87
N HIS A 92 -6.48 -12.30 -7.16
CA HIS A 92 -6.40 -13.73 -7.46
C HIS A 92 -6.93 -14.58 -6.30
N THR A 93 -6.55 -14.26 -5.05
CA THR A 93 -7.05 -14.98 -3.86
C THR A 93 -8.57 -14.90 -3.73
N ILE A 94 -9.18 -13.74 -4.01
CA ILE A 94 -10.65 -13.59 -4.02
C ILE A 94 -11.26 -14.47 -5.11
N GLY A 95 -10.68 -14.47 -6.31
CA GLY A 95 -11.10 -15.34 -7.42
C GLY A 95 -11.10 -16.82 -7.05
N GLN A 96 -10.02 -17.29 -6.41
CA GLN A 96 -9.90 -18.68 -5.92
C GLN A 96 -11.00 -19.03 -4.91
N MET A 97 -11.30 -18.14 -3.97
CA MET A 97 -12.38 -18.38 -3.01
C MET A 97 -13.77 -18.41 -3.68
N TYR A 98 -14.00 -17.62 -4.73
CA TYR A 98 -15.24 -17.72 -5.49
C TYR A 98 -15.34 -19.03 -6.28
N ILE A 99 -14.23 -19.58 -6.79
CA ILE A 99 -14.17 -20.93 -7.37
C ILE A 99 -14.58 -21.98 -6.33
N GLU A 100 -14.02 -21.90 -5.11
CA GLU A 100 -14.37 -22.81 -4.00
C GLU A 100 -15.85 -22.72 -3.61
N LEU A 101 -16.47 -21.55 -3.76
CA LEU A 101 -17.90 -21.33 -3.58
C LEU A 101 -18.75 -21.71 -4.81
N SER A 102 -18.15 -22.29 -5.86
CA SER A 102 -18.79 -22.59 -7.14
C SER A 102 -19.44 -21.38 -7.83
N ASN A 103 -18.99 -20.17 -7.53
CA ASN A 103 -19.46 -18.93 -8.15
C ASN A 103 -18.42 -18.39 -9.13
N CYS A 104 -18.28 -19.05 -10.27
CA CYS A 104 -17.34 -18.65 -11.33
C CYS A 104 -17.66 -17.29 -11.96
N GLN A 105 -18.91 -16.82 -11.91
CA GLN A 105 -19.27 -15.52 -12.47
C GLN A 105 -18.57 -14.41 -11.70
N GLU A 106 -18.64 -14.46 -10.36
CA GLU A 106 -18.00 -13.46 -9.51
C GLU A 106 -16.49 -13.70 -9.44
N GLY A 107 -16.07 -14.97 -9.49
CA GLY A 107 -14.66 -15.34 -9.55
C GLY A 107 -13.93 -14.72 -10.75
N LEU A 108 -14.50 -14.86 -11.96
CA LEU A 108 -13.87 -14.33 -13.19
C LEU A 108 -13.63 -12.82 -13.15
N MET A 109 -14.54 -12.06 -12.54
CA MET A 109 -14.34 -10.61 -12.39
C MET A 109 -13.03 -10.31 -11.65
N TRP A 110 -12.71 -11.06 -10.59
CA TRP A 110 -11.49 -10.87 -9.82
C TRP A 110 -10.26 -11.48 -10.47
N LEU A 111 -10.41 -12.62 -11.15
CA LEU A 111 -9.31 -13.27 -11.86
C LEU A 111 -8.84 -12.42 -13.04
N PHE A 112 -9.74 -11.83 -13.83
CA PHE A 112 -9.37 -10.92 -14.91
C PHE A 112 -8.73 -9.62 -14.39
N GLN A 113 -9.18 -9.10 -13.24
CA GLN A 113 -8.48 -7.98 -12.60
C GLN A 113 -7.03 -8.34 -12.22
N ALA A 114 -6.77 -9.58 -11.81
CA ALA A 114 -5.42 -10.05 -11.57
C ALA A 114 -4.64 -10.26 -12.89
N GLU A 115 -5.32 -10.62 -13.97
CA GLU A 115 -4.72 -10.87 -15.29
C GLU A 115 -4.18 -9.59 -15.94
N GLU A 116 -4.90 -8.47 -15.82
CA GLU A 116 -4.48 -7.18 -16.40
C GLU A 116 -3.11 -6.69 -15.88
N GLU A 117 -2.66 -7.19 -14.73
CA GLU A 117 -1.40 -6.83 -14.10
C GLU A 117 -0.35 -7.98 -14.11
N GLU A 118 -0.51 -8.94 -15.04
CA GLU A 118 0.27 -10.18 -15.19
C GLU A 118 1.80 -10.02 -15.12
N THR A 119 2.34 -8.91 -15.66
CA THR A 119 3.80 -8.72 -15.84
C THR A 119 4.62 -8.73 -14.54
N THR A 120 3.97 -8.56 -13.39
CA THR A 120 4.62 -8.56 -12.07
C THR A 120 4.18 -9.73 -11.18
N TYR A 121 3.32 -10.61 -11.71
CA TYR A 121 2.70 -11.67 -10.93
C TYR A 121 3.50 -12.98 -11.02
N HIS A 122 3.76 -13.61 -9.89
CA HIS A 122 4.60 -14.82 -9.83
C HIS A 122 3.80 -16.13 -9.98
N ARG A 123 2.46 -16.07 -9.88
CA ARG A 123 1.55 -17.22 -9.99
C ARG A 123 0.69 -17.15 -11.27
N VAL A 124 1.26 -16.67 -12.38
CA VAL A 124 0.53 -16.50 -13.65
C VAL A 124 -0.03 -17.81 -14.18
N ASP A 125 0.73 -18.91 -14.09
CA ASP A 125 0.26 -20.22 -14.56
C ASP A 125 -0.95 -20.73 -13.75
N GLU A 126 -0.94 -20.50 -12.43
CA GLU A 126 -2.09 -20.82 -11.57
C GLU A 126 -3.29 -19.93 -11.89
N LEU A 127 -3.07 -18.63 -12.10
CA LEU A 127 -4.12 -17.69 -12.47
C LEU A 127 -4.82 -18.11 -13.78
N LYS A 128 -4.04 -18.45 -14.81
CA LYS A 128 -4.58 -18.92 -16.11
C LYS A 128 -5.39 -20.19 -15.95
N LYS A 129 -4.89 -21.13 -15.16
CA LYS A 129 -5.63 -22.36 -14.84
C LYS A 129 -6.96 -22.07 -14.14
N ASP A 130 -6.97 -21.16 -13.17
CA ASP A 130 -8.18 -20.80 -12.42
C ASP A 130 -9.22 -20.07 -13.31
N ILE A 131 -8.75 -19.25 -14.25
CA ILE A 131 -9.58 -18.66 -15.31
C ILE A 131 -10.19 -19.75 -16.21
N ASP A 132 -9.37 -20.70 -16.69
CA ASP A 132 -9.82 -21.80 -17.55
C ASP A 132 -10.86 -22.69 -16.86
N ILE A 133 -10.68 -22.96 -15.56
CA ILE A 133 -11.65 -23.68 -14.73
C ILE A 133 -13.01 -22.97 -14.78
N CYS A 134 -13.02 -21.67 -14.51
CA CYS A 134 -14.25 -20.88 -14.49
C CYS A 134 -14.94 -20.84 -15.86
N LEU A 135 -14.18 -20.56 -16.92
CA LEU A 135 -14.71 -20.49 -18.29
C LEU A 135 -15.29 -21.83 -18.73
N THR A 136 -14.63 -22.94 -18.41
CA THR A 136 -15.12 -24.29 -18.71
C THR A 136 -16.43 -24.58 -17.99
N GLN A 137 -16.53 -24.23 -16.70
CA GLN A 137 -17.75 -24.44 -15.91
C GLN A 137 -18.93 -23.63 -16.44
N ILE A 138 -18.74 -22.36 -16.76
CA ILE A 138 -19.79 -21.49 -17.33
C ILE A 138 -20.26 -22.02 -18.69
N ASN A 139 -19.33 -22.37 -19.58
CA ASN A 139 -19.67 -22.92 -20.90
C ASN A 139 -20.42 -24.25 -20.81
N SER A 140 -20.06 -25.11 -19.85
CA SER A 140 -20.77 -26.37 -19.59
C SER A 140 -22.20 -26.12 -19.14
N LEU A 141 -22.42 -25.20 -18.19
CA LEU A 141 -23.76 -24.84 -17.70
C LEU A 141 -24.63 -24.22 -18.81
N GLN A 142 -24.05 -23.39 -19.66
CA GLN A 142 -24.77 -22.82 -20.80
C GLN A 142 -25.21 -23.91 -21.79
N ARG A 143 -24.33 -24.88 -22.07
CA ARG A 143 -24.66 -26.01 -22.96
C ARG A 143 -25.73 -26.93 -22.37
N SER A 144 -25.68 -27.23 -21.07
CA SER A 144 -26.72 -28.05 -20.44
C SER A 144 -28.09 -27.37 -20.53
N ASN A 145 -28.16 -26.07 -20.26
CA ASN A 145 -29.41 -25.31 -20.30
C ASN A 145 -30.06 -25.28 -21.69
N LEU A 146 -29.25 -25.27 -22.76
CA LEU A 146 -29.72 -25.34 -24.14
C LEU A 146 -30.29 -26.71 -24.52
N ASN A 147 -29.81 -27.79 -23.91
CA ASN A 147 -30.26 -29.16 -24.21
C ASN A 147 -31.53 -29.56 -23.44
N THR A 148 -31.90 -28.82 -22.39
CA THR A 148 -33.12 -29.02 -21.59
C THR A 148 -34.33 -28.20 -22.06
N LYS A 149 -34.19 -27.39 -23.12
CA LYS A 149 -35.23 -26.52 -23.66
C LYS A 149 -35.78 -27.08 -24.97
#